data_AF-U5MZP4-F1
#
_entry.id   AF-U5MZP4-F1
#
_cell.length_a   1.000
_cell.length_b   1.000
_cell.length_c   1.000
_cell.angle_alpha   90.00
_cell.angle_beta   90.00
_cell.angle_gamma   90.00
#
_symmetry.space_group_name_H-M   'P 1'
#
loop_
_entity.id
_entity.type
_entity.pdbx_description
1 polymer ?
#
loop_
_entity_poly.entity_id
_entity_poly.type
_entity_poly.pdbx_seq_one_letter_code
_entity_poly.pdbx_strand_id
1 'polypeptide(L)'
;MKYIYLKRIIASCIISSTLLVMAPLGASAAWIGSYNEGWYYTEGYTYATGWRYINGTWYFFDDTGLMKTGWISSNGLWYYADLSGAMQKGVIQIEGKIYLFTDSGAMETGSAMINTKLYNFNEKGVCTSGEAPMPSRAFDYYGVDVRPYVPSQIVNSSDTKMNNDLPSDDANTVKTYKIQFKDDDGTSLKTKNVEEDKKVTLYEPTKSGYDFVEWNTKKNGDGTSYQYDDQITVKKDLTLYAQWNESTNTDTNNTSSDQNIPVTSIKVVSVGSKTTITLNSTLQMTRTVLPSNATTQNVTWSVEDGTGSATISSTGRLTPSKLGTVIVKATATDGSNVYGEIQITIVD
;
A
#
# COMPACT_ATOMS: atom_id res chain seq x y z
N MET A 1 36.14 -38.48 72.47
CA MET A 1 36.88 -38.35 71.19
C MET A 1 35.87 -37.95 70.13
N LYS A 2 35.91 -36.82 69.42
CA LYS A 2 36.92 -35.80 69.14
C LYS A 2 36.20 -34.43 69.02
N TYR A 3 36.81 -33.39 69.58
CA TYR A 3 36.55 -31.99 69.18
C TYR A 3 37.28 -31.69 67.86
N ILE A 4 36.78 -30.72 67.07
CA ILE A 4 37.47 -29.84 66.05
C ILE A 4 36.39 -29.39 65.02
N TYR A 5 36.13 -28.14 64.61
CA TYR A 5 36.50 -26.77 64.98
C TYR A 5 35.41 -25.80 64.44
N LEU A 6 35.13 -24.78 65.24
CA LEU A 6 34.56 -23.45 65.02
C LEU A 6 34.52 -22.85 63.57
N LYS A 7 33.37 -22.30 63.15
CA LYS A 7 33.26 -20.89 62.68
C LYS A 7 31.84 -20.33 62.90
N ARG A 8 31.81 -19.14 63.50
CA ARG A 8 30.67 -18.27 63.89
C ARG A 8 29.99 -17.74 62.60
N ILE A 9 28.69 -17.46 62.53
CA ILE A 9 28.02 -16.23 63.00
C ILE A 9 26.49 -16.44 63.07
N ILE A 10 25.89 -15.74 64.02
CA ILE A 10 24.49 -15.73 64.46
C ILE A 10 23.60 -14.85 63.56
N ALA A 11 22.36 -15.32 63.36
CA ALA A 11 21.09 -14.62 63.12
C ALA A 11 20.96 -13.58 61.98
N SER A 12 19.98 -13.81 61.10
CA SER A 12 18.69 -13.12 61.22
C SER A 12 17.67 -13.71 60.24
N CYS A 13 16.49 -14.06 60.77
CA CYS A 13 15.30 -14.37 59.98
C CYS A 13 14.93 -13.16 59.12
N ILE A 14 14.91 -13.33 57.80
CA ILE A 14 14.06 -12.55 56.92
C ILE A 14 13.29 -13.57 56.09
N ILE A 15 12.04 -13.83 56.50
CA ILE A 15 11.04 -14.35 55.56
C ILE A 15 10.83 -13.19 54.59
N SER A 16 11.63 -13.14 53.53
CA SER A 16 11.38 -12.24 52.42
C SER A 16 10.27 -12.89 51.60
N SER A 17 9.05 -12.81 52.14
CA SER A 17 7.86 -12.83 51.32
C SER A 17 7.95 -11.57 50.46
N THR A 18 8.64 -11.69 49.32
CA THR A 18 8.50 -10.74 48.23
C THR A 18 7.05 -10.82 47.81
N LEU A 19 6.24 -9.92 48.36
CA LEU A 19 5.01 -9.50 47.74
C LEU A 19 5.45 -8.96 46.38
N LEU A 20 5.37 -9.81 45.35
CA LEU A 20 5.43 -9.32 43.99
C LEU A 20 4.22 -8.38 43.92
N VAL A 21 4.48 -7.08 43.99
CA VAL A 21 3.49 -6.10 43.60
C VAL A 21 3.30 -6.38 42.13
N MET A 22 2.35 -7.25 41.81
CA MET A 22 1.72 -7.25 40.50
C MET A 22 1.05 -5.89 40.45
N ALA A 23 1.81 -4.86 40.05
CA ALA A 23 1.22 -3.68 39.48
C ALA A 23 0.23 -4.23 38.46
N PRO A 24 -1.06 -3.87 38.53
CA PRO A 24 -1.99 -4.29 37.49
C PRO A 24 -1.32 -3.84 36.20
N LEU A 25 -0.87 -4.80 35.39
CA LEU A 25 -0.44 -4.53 34.03
C LEU A 25 -1.65 -3.86 33.42
N GLY A 26 -1.60 -2.54 33.28
CA GLY A 26 -2.70 -1.79 32.70
C GLY A 26 -3.01 -2.48 31.38
N ALA A 27 -4.21 -3.01 31.24
CA ALA A 27 -4.71 -3.53 29.98
C ALA A 27 -4.81 -2.33 29.03
N SER A 28 -3.69 -1.93 28.44
CA SER A 28 -3.65 -0.85 27.47
C SER A 28 -4.01 -1.47 26.14
N ALA A 29 -5.24 -1.21 25.72
CA ALA A 29 -5.69 -1.53 24.38
C ALA A 29 -5.72 -0.25 23.56
N ALA A 30 -4.95 -0.23 22.47
CA ALA A 30 -4.78 0.94 21.65
C ALA A 30 -4.70 0.53 20.18
N TRP A 31 -5.28 1.36 19.33
CA TRP A 31 -5.00 1.32 17.90
C TRP A 31 -3.58 1.81 17.68
N ILE A 32 -2.77 1.01 16.99
CA ILE A 32 -1.40 1.35 16.61
C ILE A 32 -1.28 1.10 15.11
N GLY A 33 -0.82 2.09 14.36
CA GLY A 33 -0.66 1.97 12.93
C GLY A 33 -0.79 3.31 12.21
N SER A 34 -0.69 3.24 10.89
CA SER A 34 -0.84 4.38 10.00
C SER A 34 -1.59 3.96 8.74
N TYR A 35 -2.03 4.92 7.94
CA TYR A 35 -2.71 4.64 6.67
C TYR A 35 -1.86 3.81 5.69
N ASN A 36 -0.52 3.88 5.79
CA ASN A 36 0.41 3.23 4.86
C ASN A 36 0.88 1.84 5.33
N GLU A 37 0.86 1.58 6.65
CA GLU A 37 1.38 0.35 7.27
C GLU A 37 0.25 -0.58 7.77
N GLY A 38 -1.00 -0.11 7.63
CA GLY A 38 -2.20 -0.75 8.15
C GLY A 38 -2.35 -0.58 9.66
N TRP A 39 -3.49 -1.05 10.17
CA TRP A 39 -3.88 -0.85 11.56
C TRP A 39 -3.76 -2.13 12.36
N TYR A 40 -3.23 -2.01 13.57
CA TYR A 40 -3.15 -3.06 14.58
C TYR A 40 -3.93 -2.60 15.82
N TYR A 41 -4.32 -3.56 16.65
CA TYR A 41 -4.91 -3.26 17.96
C TYR A 41 -4.13 -4.02 19.03
N THR A 42 -3.63 -3.33 20.05
CA THR A 42 -2.91 -3.99 21.14
C THR A 42 -3.90 -4.52 22.17
N GLU A 43 -3.55 -5.66 22.76
CA GLU A 43 -4.20 -6.23 23.94
C GLU A 43 -3.10 -6.59 24.92
N GLY A 44 -2.72 -5.64 25.79
CA GLY A 44 -1.56 -5.79 26.67
C GLY A 44 -0.25 -5.71 25.89
N TYR A 45 0.55 -6.78 25.90
CA TYR A 45 1.85 -6.85 25.22
C TYR A 45 1.81 -7.49 23.83
N THR A 46 0.62 -7.87 23.35
CA THR A 46 0.43 -8.58 22.08
C THR A 46 -0.55 -7.84 21.18
N TYR A 47 -0.54 -8.17 19.88
CA TYR A 47 -1.57 -7.70 18.93
C TYR A 47 -2.79 -8.60 18.98
N ALA A 48 -3.97 -8.01 18.79
CA ALA A 48 -5.21 -8.72 18.60
C ALA A 48 -5.19 -9.46 17.26
N THR A 49 -5.71 -10.69 17.26
CA THR A 49 -5.93 -11.50 16.05
C THR A 49 -7.38 -11.99 16.03
N GLY A 50 -7.92 -12.22 14.84
CA GLY A 50 -9.32 -12.57 14.62
C GLY A 50 -10.29 -11.42 14.89
N TRP A 51 -11.55 -11.78 15.18
CA TRP A 51 -12.62 -10.80 15.43
C TRP A 51 -12.44 -10.07 16.77
N ARG A 52 -12.60 -8.75 16.77
CA ARG A 52 -12.66 -7.92 17.97
C ARG A 52 -13.77 -6.89 17.90
N TYR A 53 -14.48 -6.75 19.02
CA TYR A 53 -15.51 -5.74 19.20
C TYR A 53 -14.91 -4.55 19.95
N ILE A 54 -14.68 -3.46 19.23
CA ILE A 54 -13.97 -2.28 19.73
C ILE A 54 -14.88 -1.08 19.56
N ASN A 55 -15.23 -0.41 20.67
CA ASN A 55 -16.05 0.81 20.68
C ASN A 55 -17.36 0.73 19.88
N GLY A 56 -18.03 -0.43 19.92
CA GLY A 56 -19.33 -0.61 19.26
C GLY A 56 -19.27 -1.25 17.87
N THR A 57 -18.07 -1.47 17.33
CA THR A 57 -17.85 -1.94 15.96
C THR A 57 -17.01 -3.23 15.95
N TRP A 58 -17.36 -4.16 15.06
CA TRP A 58 -16.56 -5.36 14.82
C TRP A 58 -15.47 -5.09 13.78
N TYR A 59 -14.26 -5.52 14.11
CA TYR A 59 -13.07 -5.50 13.27
C TYR A 59 -12.49 -6.90 13.21
N PHE A 60 -11.80 -7.23 12.11
CA PHE A 60 -11.10 -8.49 11.96
C PHE A 60 -9.61 -8.23 11.75
N PHE A 61 -8.77 -8.90 12.52
CA PHE A 61 -7.32 -8.87 12.39
C PHE A 61 -6.84 -10.23 11.89
N ASP A 62 -5.90 -10.27 10.96
CA ASP A 62 -5.30 -11.55 10.55
C ASP A 62 -4.32 -12.10 11.59
N ASP A 63 -3.68 -13.22 11.29
CA ASP A 63 -2.81 -13.94 12.22
C ASP A 63 -1.55 -13.15 12.62
N THR A 64 -1.18 -12.11 11.86
CA THR A 64 -0.08 -11.19 12.21
C THR A 64 -0.55 -9.98 13.00
N GLY A 65 -1.87 -9.84 13.20
CA GLY A 65 -2.51 -8.75 13.90
C GLY A 65 -2.85 -7.55 13.02
N LEU A 66 -2.75 -7.68 11.68
CA LEU A 66 -3.09 -6.63 10.74
C LEU A 66 -4.62 -6.60 10.50
N MET A 67 -5.22 -5.44 10.67
CA MET A 67 -6.65 -5.23 10.44
C MET A 67 -7.01 -5.43 8.97
N LYS A 68 -8.09 -6.18 8.71
CA LYS A 68 -8.60 -6.46 7.38
C LYS A 68 -9.77 -5.54 7.03
N THR A 69 -9.81 -5.20 5.75
CA THR A 69 -10.91 -4.50 5.07
C THR A 69 -11.35 -5.34 3.87
N GLY A 70 -12.50 -5.01 3.29
CA GLY A 70 -13.10 -5.74 2.18
C GLY A 70 -13.63 -7.11 2.59
N TRP A 71 -13.59 -8.07 1.65
CA TRP A 71 -14.09 -9.42 1.87
C TRP A 71 -13.22 -10.20 2.86
N ILE A 72 -13.84 -10.76 3.89
CA ILE A 72 -13.19 -11.56 4.93
C ILE A 72 -13.83 -12.95 4.93
N SER A 73 -13.01 -13.98 4.81
CA SER A 73 -13.43 -15.38 4.99
C SER A 73 -12.99 -15.86 6.36
N SER A 74 -13.94 -16.26 7.20
CA SER A 74 -13.69 -16.72 8.57
C SER A 74 -14.63 -17.85 8.92
N ASN A 75 -14.08 -19.01 9.33
CA ASN A 75 -14.84 -20.21 9.70
C ASN A 75 -15.85 -20.68 8.63
N GLY A 76 -15.48 -20.57 7.35
CA GLY A 76 -16.32 -20.98 6.22
C GLY A 76 -17.45 -20.00 5.89
N LEU A 77 -17.53 -18.86 6.58
CA LEU A 77 -18.49 -17.79 6.32
C LEU A 77 -17.78 -16.58 5.72
N TRP A 78 -18.50 -15.80 4.92
CA TRP A 78 -18.01 -14.57 4.32
C TRP A 78 -18.58 -13.35 5.03
N TYR A 79 -17.76 -12.33 5.19
CA TYR A 79 -18.08 -11.04 5.80
C TYR A 79 -17.52 -9.94 4.91
N TYR A 80 -17.95 -8.70 5.14
CA TYR A 80 -17.38 -7.54 4.47
C TYR A 80 -17.10 -6.43 5.48
N ALA A 81 -15.89 -5.87 5.45
CA ALA A 81 -15.51 -4.70 6.22
C ALA A 81 -15.28 -3.51 5.28
N ASP A 82 -15.73 -2.31 5.66
CA ASP A 82 -15.42 -1.10 4.87
C ASP A 82 -13.96 -0.68 5.05
N LEU A 83 -13.54 0.41 4.40
CA LEU A 83 -12.16 0.91 4.46
C LEU A 83 -11.72 1.33 5.87
N SER A 84 -12.64 1.59 6.80
CA SER A 84 -12.31 1.83 8.20
C SER A 84 -12.05 0.54 8.99
N GLY A 85 -12.30 -0.63 8.38
CA GLY A 85 -12.29 -1.94 9.04
C GLY A 85 -13.62 -2.31 9.69
N ALA A 86 -14.62 -1.43 9.65
CA ALA A 86 -15.92 -1.69 10.25
C ALA A 86 -16.68 -2.77 9.46
N MET A 87 -17.05 -3.85 10.16
CA MET A 87 -17.88 -4.92 9.60
C MET A 87 -19.28 -4.42 9.20
N GLN A 88 -19.71 -4.79 8.00
CA GLN A 88 -21.01 -4.43 7.43
C GLN A 88 -22.10 -5.43 7.79
N LYS A 89 -23.34 -4.92 7.82
CA LYS A 89 -24.57 -5.67 8.12
C LYS A 89 -25.71 -5.18 7.23
N GLY A 90 -26.72 -6.02 7.00
CA GLY A 90 -27.89 -5.70 6.20
C GLY A 90 -27.67 -5.82 4.69
N VAL A 91 -28.49 -5.12 3.91
CA VAL A 91 -28.43 -5.14 2.44
C VAL A 91 -27.37 -4.16 1.96
N ILE A 92 -26.29 -4.68 1.39
CA ILE A 92 -25.14 -3.89 0.95
C ILE A 92 -24.90 -4.11 -0.54
N GLN A 93 -24.66 -3.03 -1.27
CA GLN A 93 -24.19 -3.11 -2.66
C GLN A 93 -22.66 -3.10 -2.67
N ILE A 94 -22.04 -4.08 -3.33
CA ILE A 94 -20.58 -4.14 -3.48
C ILE A 94 -20.32 -4.40 -4.96
N GLU A 95 -19.58 -3.51 -5.61
CA GLU A 95 -19.26 -3.61 -7.05
C GLU A 95 -20.51 -3.74 -7.94
N GLY A 96 -21.56 -3.00 -7.61
CA GLY A 96 -22.83 -3.04 -8.35
C GLY A 96 -23.69 -4.29 -8.07
N LYS A 97 -23.23 -5.24 -7.25
CA LYS A 97 -23.98 -6.44 -6.87
C LYS A 97 -24.58 -6.29 -5.48
N ILE A 98 -25.76 -6.87 -5.25
CA ILE A 98 -26.44 -6.78 -3.95
C ILE A 98 -26.16 -8.03 -3.13
N TYR A 99 -25.77 -7.83 -1.87
CA TYR A 99 -25.49 -8.86 -0.88
C TYR A 99 -26.34 -8.60 0.38
N LEU A 100 -26.62 -9.65 1.13
CA LEU A 100 -27.27 -9.56 2.44
C LEU A 100 -26.29 -10.09 3.50
N PHE A 101 -26.05 -9.29 4.53
CA PHE A 101 -25.29 -9.69 5.71
C PHE A 101 -26.22 -9.70 6.92
N THR A 102 -26.14 -10.76 7.74
CA THR A 102 -26.91 -10.91 8.98
C THR A 102 -26.48 -9.92 10.06
N ASP A 103 -27.15 -9.94 11.21
CA ASP A 103 -26.76 -9.13 12.37
C ASP A 103 -25.39 -9.50 12.96
N SER A 104 -24.92 -10.73 12.71
CA SER A 104 -23.55 -11.17 13.05
C SER A 104 -22.53 -10.81 11.95
N GLY A 105 -22.98 -10.23 10.84
CA GLY A 105 -22.15 -9.85 9.70
C GLY A 105 -21.88 -10.98 8.70
N ALA A 106 -22.39 -12.18 8.93
CA ALA A 106 -22.22 -13.30 8.00
C ALA A 106 -23.08 -13.07 6.74
N MET A 107 -22.48 -13.28 5.57
CA MET A 107 -23.12 -13.16 4.26
C MET A 107 -24.11 -14.31 4.05
N GLU A 108 -25.33 -13.97 3.64
CA GLU A 108 -26.39 -14.91 3.33
C GLU A 108 -26.25 -15.49 1.91
N THR A 109 -26.67 -16.74 1.78
CA THR A 109 -26.85 -17.44 0.49
C THR A 109 -28.19 -18.16 0.51
N GLY A 110 -28.75 -18.45 -0.65
CA GLY A 110 -30.09 -19.05 -0.75
C GLY A 110 -31.20 -18.01 -0.55
N SER A 111 -32.32 -18.41 0.04
CA SER A 111 -33.51 -17.58 0.15
C SER A 111 -33.59 -16.85 1.49
N ALA A 112 -33.83 -15.54 1.48
CA ALA A 112 -33.95 -14.72 2.69
C ALA A 112 -35.14 -13.76 2.61
N MET A 113 -35.80 -13.52 3.75
CA MET A 113 -36.92 -12.58 3.87
C MET A 113 -36.42 -11.20 4.31
N ILE A 114 -36.73 -10.16 3.53
CA ILE A 114 -36.38 -8.77 3.83
C ILE A 114 -37.66 -7.93 3.69
N ASN A 115 -38.10 -7.27 4.77
CA ASN A 115 -39.33 -6.47 4.81
C ASN A 115 -40.53 -7.21 4.18
N THR A 116 -40.81 -8.43 4.66
CA THR A 116 -41.89 -9.32 4.21
C THR A 116 -41.84 -9.80 2.75
N LYS A 117 -40.76 -9.51 2.01
CA LYS A 117 -40.52 -10.00 0.65
C LYS A 117 -39.36 -10.99 0.61
N LEU A 118 -39.53 -12.07 -0.17
CA LEU A 118 -38.52 -13.10 -0.34
C LEU A 118 -37.52 -12.71 -1.44
N TYR A 119 -36.23 -12.86 -1.16
CA TYR A 119 -35.14 -12.63 -2.10
C TYR A 119 -34.24 -13.85 -2.17
N ASN A 120 -33.67 -14.10 -3.35
CA ASN A 120 -32.73 -15.20 -3.58
C ASN A 120 -31.32 -14.66 -3.80
N PHE A 121 -30.34 -15.32 -3.19
CA PHE A 121 -28.92 -15.04 -3.29
C PHE A 121 -28.22 -16.33 -3.74
N ASN A 122 -27.33 -16.24 -4.73
CA ASN A 122 -26.61 -17.41 -5.23
C ASN A 122 -25.51 -17.88 -4.24
N GLU A 123 -24.77 -18.92 -4.61
CA GLU A 123 -23.68 -19.49 -3.78
C GLU A 123 -22.53 -18.49 -3.50
N LYS A 124 -22.44 -17.40 -4.29
CA LYS A 124 -21.49 -16.30 -4.07
C LYS A 124 -22.12 -15.13 -3.31
N GLY A 125 -23.34 -15.29 -2.79
CA GLY A 125 -24.09 -14.27 -2.05
C GLY A 125 -24.70 -13.14 -2.88
N VAL A 126 -24.64 -13.23 -4.21
CA VAL A 126 -25.18 -12.18 -5.09
C VAL A 126 -26.68 -12.37 -5.26
N CYS A 127 -27.45 -11.30 -5.06
CA CYS A 127 -28.90 -11.30 -5.27
C CYS A 127 -29.23 -11.61 -6.75
N THR A 128 -30.10 -12.60 -6.96
CA THR A 128 -30.56 -13.06 -8.28
C THR A 128 -32.06 -12.86 -8.49
N SER A 129 -32.77 -12.28 -7.52
CA SER A 129 -34.17 -11.91 -7.69
C SER A 129 -34.34 -10.86 -8.79
N GLY A 130 -35.43 -10.97 -9.56
CA GLY A 130 -35.75 -10.00 -10.62
C GLY A 130 -35.91 -8.56 -10.10
N GLU A 131 -36.36 -8.40 -8.86
CA GLU A 131 -36.27 -7.15 -8.11
C GLU A 131 -35.34 -7.35 -6.93
N ALA A 132 -34.32 -6.51 -6.79
CA ALA A 132 -33.38 -6.55 -5.68
C ALA A 132 -33.81 -5.58 -4.55
N PRO A 133 -33.48 -5.89 -3.29
CA PRO A 133 -33.78 -5.00 -2.17
C PRO A 133 -32.92 -3.72 -2.26
N MET A 134 -33.47 -2.58 -1.83
CA MET A 134 -32.73 -1.32 -1.78
C MET A 134 -31.58 -1.43 -0.76
N PRO A 135 -30.32 -1.21 -1.18
CA PRO A 135 -29.18 -1.27 -0.27
C PRO A 135 -29.15 -0.07 0.69
N SER A 136 -28.73 -0.31 1.93
CA SER A 136 -28.52 0.75 2.92
C SER A 136 -27.18 1.46 2.73
N ARG A 137 -26.18 0.75 2.21
CA ARG A 137 -24.87 1.30 1.80
C ARG A 137 -24.41 0.65 0.50
N ALA A 138 -23.49 1.32 -0.19
CA ALA A 138 -22.84 0.80 -1.37
C ALA A 138 -21.36 1.08 -1.36
N PHE A 139 -20.59 0.13 -1.86
CA PHE A 139 -19.15 0.19 -2.01
C PHE A 139 -18.77 -0.12 -3.45
N ASP A 140 -17.89 0.71 -3.99
CA ASP A 140 -17.29 0.42 -5.29
C ASP A 140 -16.22 -0.68 -5.19
N TYR A 141 -15.54 -0.95 -6.29
CA TYR A 141 -14.45 -1.94 -6.36
C TYR A 141 -13.29 -1.64 -5.39
N TYR A 142 -13.10 -0.40 -4.95
CA TYR A 142 -12.07 -0.02 -3.98
C TYR A 142 -12.56 -0.03 -2.54
N GLY A 143 -13.83 -0.37 -2.29
CA GLY A 143 -14.43 -0.27 -0.97
C GLY A 143 -14.78 1.16 -0.57
N VAL A 144 -14.76 2.12 -1.51
CA VAL A 144 -15.17 3.50 -1.24
C VAL A 144 -16.68 3.56 -1.14
N ASP A 145 -17.20 4.25 -0.11
CA ASP A 145 -18.62 4.53 0.02
C ASP A 145 -19.14 5.30 -1.19
N VAL A 146 -20.14 4.75 -1.86
CA VAL A 146 -20.84 5.36 -2.98
C VAL A 146 -22.34 5.41 -2.70
N ARG A 147 -23.07 6.18 -3.51
CA ARG A 147 -24.53 6.25 -3.39
C ARG A 147 -25.14 4.89 -3.77
N PRO A 148 -25.93 4.25 -2.90
CA PRO A 148 -26.58 2.99 -3.23
C PRO A 148 -27.65 3.15 -4.28
N TYR A 149 -27.78 2.14 -5.12
CA TYR A 149 -28.84 2.03 -6.11
C TYR A 149 -29.24 0.55 -6.30
N VAL A 150 -30.46 0.34 -6.80
CA VAL A 150 -30.88 -0.98 -7.29
C VAL A 150 -30.49 -1.08 -8.75
N PRO A 151 -29.62 -2.04 -9.16
CA PRO A 151 -29.28 -2.23 -10.55
C PRO A 151 -30.54 -2.52 -11.38
N SER A 152 -30.81 -1.71 -12.41
CA SER A 152 -31.86 -2.01 -13.38
C SER A 152 -31.43 -3.25 -14.18
N GLN A 153 -32.15 -4.35 -14.03
CA GLN A 153 -31.97 -5.52 -14.89
C GLN A 153 -32.32 -5.10 -16.32
N ILE A 154 -31.32 -4.82 -17.18
CA ILE A 154 -31.57 -4.81 -18.64
C ILE A 154 -31.80 -6.27 -19.00
N VAL A 155 -33.05 -6.70 -18.90
CA VAL A 155 -33.49 -7.98 -19.44
C VAL A 155 -33.45 -7.82 -20.95
N ASN A 156 -32.40 -8.33 -21.59
CA ASN A 156 -32.47 -8.68 -23.00
C ASN A 156 -33.44 -9.87 -23.13
N SER A 157 -34.74 -9.60 -23.06
CA SER A 157 -35.76 -10.42 -23.71
C SER A 157 -36.46 -9.51 -24.70
N SER A 158 -36.23 -9.80 -25.97
CA SER A 158 -36.94 -9.23 -27.11
C SER A 158 -38.46 -9.12 -26.86
N ASP A 159 -39.04 -7.98 -27.29
CA ASP A 159 -40.47 -7.65 -27.40
C ASP A 159 -41.14 -7.08 -26.12
N THR A 160 -41.84 -5.93 -26.04
CA THR A 160 -42.24 -4.85 -26.97
C THR A 160 -42.66 -3.62 -26.12
N LYS A 161 -42.19 -2.41 -26.49
CA LYS A 161 -42.75 -1.06 -26.24
C LYS A 161 -43.57 -0.79 -24.94
N MET A 162 -43.06 0.13 -24.12
CA MET A 162 -43.80 1.36 -23.80
C MET A 162 -42.86 2.56 -23.83
N ASN A 163 -43.33 3.63 -24.48
CA ASN A 163 -42.62 4.85 -24.79
C ASN A 163 -43.13 6.01 -23.91
N ASN A 164 -42.25 6.99 -23.70
CA ASN A 164 -42.50 8.39 -23.35
C ASN A 164 -43.11 8.73 -21.98
N ASP A 165 -42.27 9.15 -21.02
CA ASP A 165 -42.01 10.59 -20.78
C ASP A 165 -40.97 10.83 -19.65
N LEU A 166 -40.00 11.73 -19.94
CA LEU A 166 -39.05 12.47 -19.06
C LEU A 166 -37.78 11.77 -18.51
N PRO A 167 -36.67 12.52 -18.35
CA PRO A 167 -36.01 13.44 -19.27
C PRO A 167 -34.66 12.87 -19.77
N SER A 168 -34.24 13.33 -20.94
CA SER A 168 -32.87 13.19 -21.43
C SER A 168 -31.92 13.92 -20.48
N ASP A 169 -31.02 13.19 -19.85
CA ASP A 169 -29.71 13.70 -19.49
C ASP A 169 -28.67 12.65 -19.92
N ASP A 170 -27.67 13.12 -20.65
CA ASP A 170 -26.49 12.39 -21.09
C ASP A 170 -25.94 11.52 -19.94
N ALA A 171 -26.14 10.19 -20.04
CA ALA A 171 -25.41 9.25 -19.20
C ALA A 171 -23.98 9.20 -19.73
N ASN A 172 -23.19 10.19 -19.31
CA ASN A 172 -21.76 10.27 -19.55
C ASN A 172 -21.10 9.06 -18.87
N THR A 173 -21.01 7.93 -19.59
CA THR A 173 -20.27 6.75 -19.14
C THR A 173 -18.81 7.15 -19.03
N VAL A 174 -18.36 7.47 -17.81
CA VAL A 174 -16.96 7.81 -17.56
C VAL A 174 -16.13 6.56 -17.88
N LYS A 175 -15.34 6.65 -18.95
CA LYS A 175 -14.45 5.56 -19.38
C LYS A 175 -13.41 5.33 -18.29
N THR A 176 -13.09 4.08 -17.99
CA THR A 176 -12.09 3.74 -16.96
C THR A 176 -10.95 2.93 -17.55
N TYR A 177 -9.75 3.12 -17.04
CA TYR A 177 -8.52 2.41 -17.43
C TYR A 177 -7.90 1.69 -16.24
N LYS A 178 -7.30 0.54 -16.48
CA LYS A 178 -6.68 -0.29 -15.43
C LYS A 178 -5.16 -0.12 -15.42
N ILE A 179 -4.61 0.21 -14.26
CA ILE A 179 -3.18 0.18 -13.97
C ILE A 179 -2.86 -1.12 -13.22
N GLN A 180 -2.05 -1.97 -13.82
CA GLN A 180 -1.53 -3.19 -13.18
C GLN A 180 -0.10 -2.95 -12.73
N PHE A 181 0.19 -3.25 -11.48
CA PHE A 181 1.51 -3.12 -10.93
C PHE A 181 2.11 -4.48 -10.65
N LYS A 182 3.34 -4.67 -11.12
CA LYS A 182 4.06 -5.92 -11.08
C LYS A 182 5.44 -5.74 -10.48
N ASP A 183 5.95 -6.77 -9.84
CA ASP A 183 7.33 -6.79 -9.38
C ASP A 183 8.30 -6.90 -10.56
N ASP A 184 9.60 -6.77 -10.30
CA ASP A 184 10.66 -6.86 -11.32
C ASP A 184 10.72 -8.24 -11.99
N ASP A 185 10.23 -9.30 -11.31
CA ASP A 185 10.09 -10.65 -11.86
C ASP A 185 8.78 -10.84 -12.67
N GLY A 186 7.87 -9.86 -12.64
CA GLY A 186 6.58 -9.87 -13.31
C GLY A 186 5.41 -10.40 -12.46
N THR A 187 5.66 -10.77 -11.20
CA THR A 187 4.65 -11.13 -10.20
C THR A 187 3.69 -9.96 -10.00
N SER A 188 2.38 -10.21 -9.94
CA SER A 188 1.42 -9.12 -9.76
C SER A 188 1.42 -8.67 -8.29
N LEU A 189 1.64 -7.38 -8.06
CA LEU A 189 1.68 -6.78 -6.73
C LEU A 189 0.37 -6.09 -6.38
N LYS A 190 -0.17 -5.28 -7.31
CA LYS A 190 -1.37 -4.48 -7.09
C LYS A 190 -2.08 -4.16 -8.40
N THR A 191 -3.35 -3.74 -8.34
CA THR A 191 -4.09 -3.20 -9.49
C THR A 191 -4.94 -2.02 -9.04
N LYS A 192 -5.06 -1.00 -9.90
CA LYS A 192 -5.83 0.23 -9.67
C LYS A 192 -6.52 0.64 -10.97
N ASN A 193 -7.84 0.70 -11.01
CA ASN A 193 -8.58 1.35 -12.11
C ASN A 193 -8.78 2.84 -11.83
N VAL A 194 -8.81 3.62 -12.90
CA VAL A 194 -8.83 5.08 -12.86
C VAL A 194 -9.79 5.59 -13.92
N GLU A 195 -10.58 6.59 -13.57
CA GLU A 195 -11.44 7.28 -14.54
C GLU A 195 -10.58 8.06 -15.55
N GLU A 196 -11.04 8.09 -16.80
CA GLU A 196 -10.45 8.89 -17.88
C GLU A 196 -10.36 10.36 -17.46
N ASP A 197 -9.25 11.00 -17.83
CA ASP A 197 -8.92 12.39 -17.51
C ASP A 197 -8.74 12.75 -16.03
N LYS A 198 -8.91 11.80 -15.09
CA LYS A 198 -8.51 12.02 -13.69
C LYS A 198 -7.00 11.90 -13.51
N LYS A 199 -6.44 12.78 -12.68
CA LYS A 199 -5.07 12.67 -12.18
C LYS A 199 -5.03 11.67 -11.02
N VAL A 200 -4.06 10.77 -11.04
CA VAL A 200 -3.94 9.70 -10.07
C VAL A 200 -2.51 9.51 -9.62
N THR A 201 -2.30 9.32 -8.31
CA THR A 201 -1.01 8.90 -7.76
C THR A 201 -0.82 7.39 -7.87
N LEU A 202 0.43 6.97 -7.99
CA LEU A 202 0.80 5.56 -7.98
C LEU A 202 0.96 5.07 -6.52
N TYR A 203 1.44 3.85 -6.32
CA TYR A 203 1.67 3.30 -4.98
C TYR A 203 3.16 3.01 -4.78
N GLU A 204 3.66 3.19 -3.56
CA GLU A 204 5.05 2.83 -3.22
C GLU A 204 5.09 1.35 -2.80
N PRO A 205 5.83 0.48 -3.51
CA PRO A 205 6.00 -0.90 -3.10
C PRO A 205 7.18 -1.04 -2.12
N THR A 206 7.16 -2.11 -1.32
CA THR A 206 8.27 -2.48 -0.44
C THR A 206 8.76 -3.89 -0.76
N LYS A 207 10.08 -4.09 -0.81
CA LYS A 207 10.70 -5.41 -1.01
C LYS A 207 11.86 -5.58 -0.04
N SER A 208 11.86 -6.66 0.74
CA SER A 208 12.85 -6.88 1.79
C SER A 208 14.27 -6.92 1.21
N GLY A 209 15.16 -6.07 1.72
CA GLY A 209 16.54 -5.97 1.23
C GLY A 209 16.68 -5.22 -0.09
N TYR A 210 15.65 -4.50 -0.53
CA TYR A 210 15.68 -3.67 -1.74
C TYR A 210 14.98 -2.32 -1.53
N ASP A 211 15.60 -1.26 -2.07
CA ASP A 211 15.03 0.08 -2.13
C ASP A 211 14.26 0.24 -3.45
N PHE A 212 13.02 0.73 -3.37
CA PHE A 212 12.23 1.03 -4.56
C PHE A 212 12.84 2.19 -5.33
N VAL A 213 12.98 2.03 -6.64
CA VAL A 213 13.55 3.04 -7.53
C VAL A 213 12.45 3.76 -8.30
N GLU A 214 11.59 3.01 -8.99
CA GLU A 214 10.52 3.56 -9.83
C GLU A 214 9.55 2.49 -10.33
N TRP A 215 8.42 2.95 -10.87
CA TRP A 215 7.56 2.20 -11.77
C TRP A 215 8.01 2.39 -13.21
N ASN A 216 8.10 1.31 -13.98
CA ASN A 216 8.46 1.38 -15.40
C ASN A 216 7.44 0.65 -16.29
N THR A 217 7.10 1.19 -17.47
CA THR A 217 6.15 0.50 -18.38
C THR A 217 6.71 -0.77 -19.03
N LYS A 218 8.02 -1.02 -18.91
CA LYS A 218 8.66 -2.26 -19.33
C LYS A 218 9.38 -2.91 -18.16
N LYS A 219 9.33 -4.23 -18.11
CA LYS A 219 9.99 -5.05 -17.08
C LYS A 219 11.50 -4.78 -16.95
N ASN A 220 12.15 -4.47 -18.07
CA ASN A 220 13.59 -4.23 -18.14
C ASN A 220 14.01 -2.77 -17.85
N GLY A 221 13.09 -1.90 -17.44
CA GLY A 221 13.40 -0.50 -17.16
C GLY A 221 13.48 0.41 -18.39
N ASP A 222 13.30 -0.11 -19.60
CA ASP A 222 13.45 0.69 -20.84
C ASP A 222 12.20 1.46 -21.26
N GLY A 223 11.13 1.37 -20.47
CA GLY A 223 9.86 2.03 -20.72
C GLY A 223 9.80 3.46 -20.19
N THR A 224 8.59 3.94 -19.98
CA THR A 224 8.30 5.22 -19.34
C THR A 224 8.35 5.05 -17.83
N SER A 225 9.10 5.92 -17.19
CA SER A 225 9.34 5.96 -15.75
C SER A 225 8.29 6.78 -15.02
N TYR A 226 7.81 6.26 -13.89
CA TYR A 226 6.93 6.96 -12.98
C TYR A 226 7.36 6.74 -11.54
N GLN A 227 7.33 7.81 -10.75
CA GLN A 227 7.50 7.77 -9.30
C GLN A 227 6.16 7.48 -8.63
N TYR A 228 6.18 6.95 -7.40
CA TYR A 228 4.93 6.58 -6.73
C TYR A 228 4.04 7.80 -6.44
N ASP A 229 4.64 8.98 -6.26
CA ASP A 229 3.99 10.24 -5.94
C ASP A 229 3.58 11.05 -7.19
N ASP A 230 3.91 10.58 -8.39
CA ASP A 230 3.51 11.23 -9.65
C ASP A 230 1.99 11.29 -9.79
N GLN A 231 1.47 12.44 -10.22
CA GLN A 231 0.10 12.57 -10.67
C GLN A 231 -0.01 12.34 -12.18
N ILE A 232 -0.43 11.14 -12.58
CA ILE A 232 -0.55 10.77 -13.99
C ILE A 232 -2.00 10.78 -14.47
N THR A 233 -2.22 11.03 -15.76
CA THR A 233 -3.51 10.82 -16.41
C THR A 233 -3.39 9.64 -17.35
N VAL A 234 -4.19 8.61 -17.11
CA VAL A 234 -4.14 7.36 -17.87
C VAL A 234 -5.17 7.41 -18.99
N LYS A 235 -4.75 7.07 -20.22
CA LYS A 235 -5.60 7.09 -21.42
C LYS A 235 -5.84 5.70 -22.04
N LYS A 236 -5.32 4.66 -21.40
CA LYS A 236 -5.45 3.24 -21.77
C LYS A 236 -4.97 2.38 -20.59
N ASP A 237 -5.35 1.11 -20.57
CA ASP A 237 -4.79 0.16 -19.60
C ASP A 237 -3.25 0.21 -19.62
N LEU A 238 -2.67 0.27 -18.42
CA LEU A 238 -1.26 0.47 -18.16
C LEU A 238 -0.74 -0.68 -17.32
N THR A 239 0.44 -1.21 -17.66
CA THR A 239 1.16 -2.14 -16.77
C THR A 239 2.49 -1.50 -16.39
N LEU A 240 2.79 -1.51 -15.10
CA LEU A 240 3.98 -0.94 -14.49
C LEU A 240 4.74 -2.02 -13.74
N TYR A 241 6.06 -2.02 -13.86
CA TYR A 241 6.99 -2.95 -13.24
C TYR A 241 7.85 -2.20 -12.23
N ALA A 242 7.95 -2.70 -11.01
CA ALA A 242 8.79 -2.13 -9.97
C ALA A 242 10.25 -2.31 -10.39
N GLN A 243 11.06 -1.27 -10.21
CA GLN A 243 12.50 -1.33 -10.35
C GLN A 243 13.10 -1.13 -8.97
N TRP A 244 14.16 -1.88 -8.67
CA TRP A 244 14.74 -1.98 -7.34
C TRP A 244 16.25 -1.80 -7.37
N ASN A 245 16.81 -1.31 -6.27
CA ASN A 245 18.23 -1.45 -5.94
C ASN A 245 18.36 -2.32 -4.68
N GLU A 246 19.37 -3.16 -4.57
CA GLU A 246 19.65 -3.88 -3.32
C GLU A 246 19.92 -2.89 -2.18
N SER A 247 19.16 -2.98 -1.09
CA SER A 247 19.40 -2.22 0.13
C SER A 247 20.65 -2.79 0.78
N THR A 248 21.66 -1.94 0.98
CA THR A 248 22.90 -2.35 1.65
C THR A 248 22.73 -2.29 3.18
N ASN A 249 21.88 -3.15 3.74
CA ASN A 249 21.74 -3.29 5.20
C ASN A 249 22.78 -4.29 5.72
N THR A 250 23.93 -3.79 6.18
CA THR A 250 24.82 -4.55 7.05
C THR A 250 24.34 -4.43 8.50
N ASP A 251 23.67 -5.46 8.98
CA ASP A 251 23.43 -5.68 10.40
C ASP A 251 24.75 -6.11 11.07
N THR A 252 25.31 -5.31 11.97
CA THR A 252 26.16 -5.81 13.06
C THR A 252 25.93 -5.02 14.34
N ASN A 253 25.42 -5.72 15.34
CA ASN A 253 25.52 -5.33 16.75
C ASN A 253 26.98 -4.96 17.10
N ASN A 254 27.26 -3.71 17.45
CA ASN A 254 28.25 -3.40 18.49
C ASN A 254 28.10 -1.98 19.07
N THR A 255 28.32 -1.90 20.37
CA THR A 255 28.25 -0.72 21.24
C THR A 255 29.25 0.39 20.89
N SER A 256 28.76 1.64 20.96
CA SER A 256 29.45 2.87 21.40
C SER A 256 30.11 3.82 20.37
N SER A 257 29.70 5.09 20.48
CA SER A 257 30.32 6.39 20.17
C SER A 257 30.55 6.85 18.70
N ASP A 258 29.77 7.86 18.29
CA ASP A 258 30.18 9.08 17.55
C ASP A 258 31.34 8.96 16.52
N GLN A 259 31.28 7.99 15.61
CA GLN A 259 32.12 8.01 14.41
C GLN A 259 31.25 8.34 13.20
N ASN A 260 31.34 9.59 12.73
CA ASN A 260 30.81 9.96 11.43
C ASN A 260 31.66 9.28 10.35
N ILE A 261 31.14 8.25 9.68
CA ILE A 261 31.73 7.60 8.52
C ILE A 261 31.32 8.41 7.27
N PRO A 262 32.22 9.23 6.68
CA PRO A 262 31.88 10.07 5.54
C PRO A 262 31.70 9.25 4.26
N VAL A 263 30.89 9.76 3.35
CA VAL A 263 30.84 9.30 1.96
C VAL A 263 32.19 9.54 1.30
N THR A 264 32.67 8.56 0.54
CA THR A 264 33.98 8.58 -0.15
C THR A 264 33.85 8.45 -1.66
N SER A 265 32.77 7.84 -2.15
CA SER A 265 32.51 7.73 -3.58
C SER A 265 31.02 7.65 -3.85
N ILE A 266 30.59 8.25 -4.95
CA ILE A 266 29.25 8.09 -5.50
C ILE A 266 29.41 7.69 -6.97
N LYS A 267 28.79 6.58 -7.36
CA LYS A 267 28.68 6.17 -8.75
C LYS A 267 27.28 6.48 -9.23
N VAL A 268 27.14 7.34 -10.24
CA VAL A 268 25.86 7.64 -10.88
C VAL A 268 25.73 6.82 -12.15
N VAL A 269 24.58 6.17 -12.31
CA VAL A 269 24.20 5.48 -13.54
C VAL A 269 22.74 5.80 -13.86
N SER A 270 22.29 5.48 -15.06
CA SER A 270 20.87 5.49 -15.40
C SER A 270 20.31 4.07 -15.37
N VAL A 271 19.00 3.96 -15.20
CA VAL A 271 18.30 2.68 -15.39
C VAL A 271 18.55 2.19 -16.82
N GLY A 272 18.88 0.89 -16.95
CA GLY A 272 19.25 0.28 -18.22
C GLY A 272 20.64 0.69 -18.74
N SER A 273 21.46 1.40 -17.96
CA SER A 273 22.78 1.91 -18.38
C SER A 273 22.73 2.80 -19.63
N LYS A 274 21.61 3.51 -19.84
CA LYS A 274 21.41 4.40 -20.97
C LYS A 274 22.24 5.67 -20.85
N THR A 275 22.89 6.06 -21.94
CA THR A 275 23.57 7.37 -22.06
C THR A 275 22.77 8.37 -22.88
N THR A 276 21.58 7.98 -23.35
CA THR A 276 20.70 8.80 -24.17
C THR A 276 19.26 8.81 -23.65
N ILE A 277 18.55 9.90 -23.94
CA ILE A 277 17.13 10.09 -23.63
C ILE A 277 16.45 10.86 -24.76
N THR A 278 15.22 10.48 -25.13
CA THR A 278 14.42 11.21 -26.12
C THR A 278 13.69 12.40 -25.49
N LEU A 279 13.60 13.52 -26.22
CA LEU A 279 12.82 14.71 -25.84
C LEU A 279 11.37 14.32 -25.54
N ASN A 280 10.77 14.87 -24.47
CA ASN A 280 9.46 14.50 -23.94
C ASN A 280 9.36 13.10 -23.29
N SER A 281 10.49 12.41 -23.08
CA SER A 281 10.57 11.22 -22.21
C SER A 281 11.19 11.57 -20.85
N THR A 282 11.30 10.58 -19.97
CA THR A 282 12.03 10.71 -18.69
C THR A 282 13.07 9.59 -18.58
N LEU A 283 14.19 9.86 -17.90
CA LEU A 283 15.22 8.86 -17.59
C LEU A 283 15.50 8.89 -16.11
N GLN A 284 15.38 7.74 -15.47
CA GLN A 284 15.69 7.61 -14.05
C GLN A 284 17.18 7.40 -13.85
N MET A 285 17.71 8.23 -12.96
CA MET A 285 19.10 8.22 -12.55
C MET A 285 19.17 7.53 -11.19
N THR A 286 20.16 6.66 -11.02
CA THR A 286 20.42 5.95 -9.76
C THR A 286 21.85 6.20 -9.32
N ARG A 287 22.10 5.96 -8.04
CA ARG A 287 23.41 6.16 -7.43
C ARG A 287 23.75 5.05 -6.47
N THR A 288 25.02 4.67 -6.44
CA THR A 288 25.62 3.84 -5.40
C THR A 288 26.54 4.71 -4.57
N VAL A 289 26.31 4.77 -3.26
CA VAL A 289 27.14 5.52 -2.30
C VAL A 289 28.08 4.54 -1.59
N LEU A 290 29.36 4.89 -1.49
CA LEU A 290 30.38 4.10 -0.79
C LEU A 290 31.12 4.94 0.26
N PRO A 291 31.50 4.35 1.42
CA PRO A 291 31.25 2.95 1.76
C PRO A 291 29.76 2.72 2.12
N SER A 292 29.30 1.47 2.02
CA SER A 292 27.90 1.12 2.31
C SER A 292 27.48 1.40 3.75
N ASN A 293 28.45 1.50 4.68
CA ASN A 293 28.24 1.88 6.07
C ASN A 293 28.49 3.37 6.34
N ALA A 294 28.49 4.23 5.32
CA ALA A 294 28.53 5.67 5.54
C ALA A 294 27.37 6.12 6.44
N THR A 295 27.60 7.11 7.31
CA THR A 295 26.60 7.61 8.29
C THR A 295 25.29 8.03 7.61
N THR A 296 25.37 8.47 6.36
CA THR A 296 24.21 8.72 5.51
C THR A 296 24.50 8.23 4.10
N GLN A 297 23.47 7.70 3.45
CA GLN A 297 23.49 7.40 2.02
C GLN A 297 22.64 8.39 1.20
N ASN A 298 22.21 9.49 1.83
CA ASN A 298 21.39 10.50 1.18
C ASN A 298 22.23 11.35 0.22
N VAL A 299 21.60 11.74 -0.89
CA VAL A 299 22.21 12.61 -1.91
C VAL A 299 21.22 13.68 -2.34
N THR A 300 21.75 14.82 -2.76
CA THR A 300 21.01 15.85 -3.49
C THR A 300 21.31 15.70 -4.97
N TRP A 301 20.27 15.67 -5.80
CA TRP A 301 20.40 15.64 -7.25
C TRP A 301 20.46 17.05 -7.83
N SER A 302 21.28 17.21 -8.86
CA SER A 302 21.36 18.43 -9.67
C SER A 302 21.66 18.09 -11.12
N VAL A 303 21.30 18.98 -12.02
CA VAL A 303 21.62 18.89 -13.45
C VAL A 303 22.33 20.17 -13.87
N GLU A 304 23.39 20.00 -14.65
CA GLU A 304 24.13 21.08 -15.28
C GLU A 304 23.85 21.06 -16.79
N ASP A 305 23.37 22.18 -17.30
CA ASP A 305 23.05 22.36 -18.72
C ASP A 305 24.34 22.45 -19.54
N GLY A 306 24.46 21.61 -20.57
CA GLY A 306 25.53 21.68 -21.55
C GLY A 306 25.04 22.34 -22.84
N THR A 307 25.01 21.56 -23.93
CA THR A 307 24.38 22.03 -25.19
C THR A 307 22.86 21.92 -25.15
N GLY A 308 22.34 20.99 -24.34
CA GLY A 308 20.93 20.80 -24.03
C GLY A 308 20.59 21.30 -22.63
N SER A 309 19.33 21.12 -22.24
CA SER A 309 18.86 21.43 -20.89
C SER A 309 17.85 20.42 -20.41
N ALA A 310 17.80 20.22 -19.09
CA ALA A 310 16.89 19.29 -18.43
C ALA A 310 16.61 19.74 -16.99
N THR A 311 15.62 19.11 -16.35
CA THR A 311 15.41 19.21 -14.90
C THR A 311 15.58 17.84 -14.28
N ILE A 312 15.94 17.78 -12.99
CA ILE A 312 16.01 16.52 -12.24
C ILE A 312 15.27 16.65 -10.91
N SER A 313 14.46 15.65 -10.56
CA SER A 313 13.76 15.60 -9.27
C SER A 313 14.69 15.21 -8.12
N SER A 314 14.24 15.42 -6.87
CA SER A 314 14.90 14.90 -5.66
C SER A 314 15.04 13.37 -5.65
N THR A 315 14.25 12.66 -6.44
CA THR A 315 14.30 11.21 -6.63
C THR A 315 15.18 10.78 -7.80
N GLY A 316 15.80 11.70 -8.53
CA GLY A 316 16.73 11.38 -9.63
C GLY A 316 16.07 11.23 -11.00
N ARG A 317 14.82 11.70 -11.21
CA ARG A 317 14.15 11.62 -12.51
C ARG A 317 14.56 12.79 -13.41
N LEU A 318 15.30 12.50 -14.47
CA LEU A 318 15.74 13.46 -15.49
C LEU A 318 14.63 13.70 -16.52
N THR A 319 14.25 14.96 -16.73
CA THR A 319 13.24 15.41 -17.70
C THR A 319 13.86 16.40 -18.68
N PRO A 320 14.04 16.06 -19.96
CA PRO A 320 14.64 16.95 -20.96
C PRO A 320 13.76 18.13 -21.30
N SER A 321 14.40 19.28 -21.50
CA SER A 321 13.78 20.52 -21.98
C SER A 321 14.32 20.96 -23.35
N LYS A 322 15.55 20.56 -23.70
CA LYS A 322 16.20 20.94 -24.96
C LYS A 322 17.21 19.87 -25.41
N LEU A 323 17.25 19.59 -26.72
CA LEU A 323 18.24 18.71 -27.35
C LEU A 323 19.68 19.12 -27.04
N GLY A 324 20.55 18.11 -26.91
CA GLY A 324 21.97 18.29 -26.59
C GLY A 324 22.38 17.51 -25.34
N THR A 325 23.51 17.85 -24.77
CA THR A 325 24.08 17.15 -23.61
C THR A 325 23.77 17.87 -22.30
N VAL A 326 23.56 17.09 -21.24
CA VAL A 326 23.46 17.55 -19.85
C VAL A 326 24.33 16.68 -18.94
N ILE A 327 24.82 17.22 -17.84
CA ILE A 327 25.53 16.47 -16.80
C ILE A 327 24.59 16.29 -15.61
N VAL A 328 24.34 15.04 -15.23
CA VAL A 328 23.59 14.72 -14.02
C VAL A 328 24.56 14.45 -12.89
N LYS A 329 24.35 15.11 -11.74
CA LYS A 329 25.19 15.00 -10.55
C LYS A 329 24.37 14.58 -9.34
N ALA A 330 24.91 13.64 -8.55
CA ALA A 330 24.41 13.28 -7.23
C ALA A 330 25.48 13.61 -6.19
N THR A 331 25.15 14.49 -5.24
CA THR A 331 26.08 15.03 -4.24
C THR A 331 25.69 14.55 -2.84
N ALA A 332 26.65 14.04 -2.06
CA ALA A 332 26.43 13.58 -0.69
C ALA A 332 25.92 14.71 0.23
N THR A 333 25.03 14.38 1.17
CA THR A 333 24.45 15.36 2.13
C THR A 333 25.14 15.39 3.49
N ASP A 334 26.21 14.62 3.68
CA ASP A 334 27.00 14.56 4.92
C ASP A 334 28.01 15.72 5.08
N GLY A 335 28.03 16.65 4.11
CA GLY A 335 29.00 17.74 4.07
C GLY A 335 30.38 17.34 3.51
N SER A 336 30.56 16.09 3.06
CA SER A 336 31.82 15.64 2.43
C SER A 336 32.09 16.31 1.08
N ASN A 337 31.06 16.87 0.44
CA ASN A 337 31.07 17.38 -0.94
C ASN A 337 31.43 16.32 -1.99
N VAL A 338 31.42 15.03 -1.63
CA VAL A 338 31.62 13.95 -2.60
C VAL A 338 30.41 13.90 -3.54
N TYR A 339 30.69 13.77 -4.83
CA TYR A 339 29.66 13.61 -5.84
C TYR A 339 30.06 12.58 -6.89
N GLY A 340 29.05 12.02 -7.54
CA GLY A 340 29.18 11.28 -8.78
C GLY A 340 28.43 11.99 -9.89
N GLU A 341 28.85 11.82 -11.13
CA GLU A 341 28.19 12.44 -12.27
C GLU A 341 28.23 11.55 -13.52
N ILE A 342 27.30 11.80 -14.43
CA ILE A 342 27.21 11.13 -15.72
C ILE A 342 26.67 12.11 -16.76
N GLN A 343 27.23 12.06 -17.98
CA GLN A 343 26.71 12.82 -19.12
C GLN A 343 25.59 12.04 -19.80
N ILE A 344 24.48 12.72 -20.07
CA ILE A 344 23.34 12.18 -20.84
C ILE A 344 23.14 13.03 -22.10
N THR A 345 22.92 12.36 -23.24
CA THR A 345 22.60 13.01 -24.52
C THR A 345 21.10 12.97 -24.78
N ILE A 346 20.50 14.14 -24.92
CA ILE A 346 19.10 14.34 -25.27
C ILE A 346 18.98 14.35 -26.79
N VAL A 347 18.21 13.42 -27.31
CA VAL A 347 17.93 13.21 -28.74
C VAL A 347 16.43 13.40 -29.03
N ASP A 348 16.05 13.45 -30.30
CA ASP A 348 14.64 13.52 -30.72
C ASP A 348 13.86 12.21 -30.50
#